data_AF-A0A0G4I2K4-F1
#
_entry.id   AF-A0A0G4I2K4-F1
#
_cell.length_a   1.000
_cell.length_b   1.000
_cell.length_c   1.000
_cell.angle_alpha   90.00
_cell.angle_beta   90.00
_cell.angle_gamma   90.00
#
_symmetry.space_group_name_H-M   'P 1'
#
loop_
_entity.id
_entity.type
_entity.pdbx_description
1 polymer ?
#
loop_
_entity_poly.entity_id
_entity_poly.type
_entity_poly.pdbx_seq_one_letter_code
_entity_poly.pdbx_strand_id
1 'polypeptide(L)'
;MSRFKKGSTQLPATKEEIDSGSHKLAALKEWLVNIVGNRTLGRRVKRNEVRAVVGMGWRCTWKETDDGGRKPKARFFAKGFLDGRLVDTYIGTPSVAGINTVCLFIVLTGMEMEAADVTAAFLTSKDHNAERVGATLPSVLPRVHEKNPFKDIPDDRYEELRRMAAEYEPGGTYLVEMGLYRLPCAA
;
A
#
# COMPACT_ATOMS: atom_id res chain seq x y z
N MET A 1 -19.86 5.72 -27.76
CA MET A 1 -18.71 4.93 -27.22
C MET A 1 -17.96 5.83 -26.26
N SER A 2 -18.02 5.57 -24.96
CA SER A 2 -17.27 6.33 -23.95
C SER A 2 -15.76 6.14 -24.16
N ARG A 3 -14.99 7.22 -24.27
CA ARG A 3 -13.52 7.15 -24.34
C ARG A 3 -13.00 6.77 -22.97
N PHE A 4 -12.52 5.53 -22.83
CA PHE A 4 -11.88 5.09 -21.59
C PHE A 4 -10.44 5.61 -21.57
N LYS A 5 -10.14 6.56 -20.67
CA LYS A 5 -8.76 7.02 -20.45
C LYS A 5 -8.06 5.98 -19.58
N LYS A 6 -7.18 5.17 -20.19
CA LYS A 6 -6.41 4.14 -19.49
C LYS A 6 -5.59 4.81 -18.38
N GLY A 7 -5.63 4.24 -17.17
CA GLY A 7 -4.74 4.65 -16.08
C GLY A 7 -3.27 4.45 -16.46
N SER A 8 -2.34 5.11 -15.76
CA SER A 8 -0.91 5.03 -16.07
C SER A 8 -0.41 3.58 -16.11
N THR A 9 0.23 3.18 -17.20
CA THR A 9 0.88 1.87 -17.31
C THR A 9 1.94 1.73 -16.22
N GLN A 10 1.85 0.67 -15.42
CA GLN A 10 2.87 0.28 -14.46
C GLN A 10 3.57 -0.97 -14.97
N LEU A 11 4.86 -0.87 -15.26
CA LEU A 11 5.69 -1.99 -15.66
C LEU A 11 6.37 -2.58 -14.42
N PRO A 12 6.40 -3.91 -14.22
CA PRO A 12 7.15 -4.50 -13.12
C PRO A 12 8.64 -4.20 -13.26
N ALA A 13 9.30 -3.87 -12.16
CA ALA A 13 10.75 -3.72 -12.14
C ALA A 13 11.42 -5.10 -12.11
N THR A 14 12.58 -5.25 -12.77
CA THR A 14 13.36 -6.48 -12.68
C THR A 14 14.13 -6.55 -11.35
N LYS A 15 14.65 -7.74 -11.02
CA LYS A 15 15.44 -7.92 -9.80
C LYS A 15 16.72 -7.07 -9.84
N GLU A 16 17.38 -7.02 -10.99
CA GLU A 16 18.61 -6.27 -11.21
C GLU A 16 18.39 -4.76 -11.02
N GLU A 17 17.26 -4.24 -11.52
CA GLU A 17 16.88 -2.84 -11.31
C GLU A 17 16.63 -2.53 -9.82
N ILE A 18 15.99 -3.44 -9.09
CA ILE A 18 15.74 -3.29 -7.65
C ILE A 18 17.07 -3.35 -6.87
N ASP A 19 17.92 -4.33 -7.18
CA ASP A 19 19.21 -4.56 -6.52
C ASP A 19 20.18 -3.39 -6.78
N SER A 20 20.10 -2.74 -7.94
CA SER A 20 20.82 -1.49 -8.24
C SER A 20 20.39 -0.31 -7.34
N GLY A 21 19.26 -0.43 -6.65
CA GLY A 21 18.73 0.57 -5.73
C GLY A 21 17.84 1.63 -6.36
N SER A 22 17.41 1.46 -7.61
CA SER A 22 16.59 2.43 -8.35
C SER A 22 15.26 2.79 -7.65
N HIS A 23 14.71 1.90 -6.83
CA HIS A 23 13.48 2.13 -6.07
C HIS A 23 13.69 2.53 -4.60
N LYS A 24 14.94 2.67 -4.11
CA LYS A 24 15.21 2.93 -2.68
C LYS A 24 14.50 4.18 -2.14
N LEU A 25 14.57 5.29 -2.87
CA LEU A 25 13.93 6.54 -2.45
C LEU A 25 12.39 6.44 -2.49
N ALA A 26 11.84 5.75 -3.50
CA ALA A 26 10.41 5.52 -3.60
C ALA A 26 9.89 4.62 -2.47
N ALA A 27 10.63 3.56 -2.12
CA ALA A 27 10.31 2.66 -1.01
C ALA A 27 10.40 3.38 0.33
N LEU A 28 11.42 4.21 0.55
CA LEU A 28 11.54 5.03 1.74
C LEU A 28 10.35 5.99 1.89
N LYS A 29 9.92 6.62 0.79
CA LYS A 29 8.78 7.54 0.82
C LYS A 29 7.48 6.81 1.16
N GLU A 30 7.24 5.66 0.53
CA GLU A 30 6.07 4.83 0.84
C GLU A 30 6.06 4.39 2.31
N TRP A 31 7.21 3.94 2.82
CA TRP A 31 7.38 3.55 4.23
C TRP A 31 7.06 4.70 5.19
N LEU A 32 7.74 5.84 5.03
CA LEU A 32 7.61 6.96 5.95
C LEU A 32 6.25 7.65 5.84
N VAL A 33 5.79 7.95 4.63
CA VAL A 33 4.58 8.77 4.44
C VAL A 33 3.32 7.93 4.59
N ASN A 34 3.25 6.79 3.90
CA ASN A 34 2.00 6.06 3.77
C ASN A 34 1.80 5.00 4.87
N ILE A 35 2.88 4.36 5.34
CA ILE A 35 2.77 3.35 6.40
C ILE A 35 2.91 3.99 7.78
N VAL A 36 4.05 4.63 8.03
CA VAL A 36 4.35 5.27 9.32
C VAL A 36 3.48 6.50 9.54
N GLY A 37 3.45 7.42 8.57
CA GLY A 37 2.72 8.69 8.70
C GLY A 37 1.21 8.53 8.89
N ASN A 38 0.61 7.50 8.27
CA ASN A 38 -0.81 7.20 8.47
C ASN A 38 -1.07 6.28 9.68
N ARG A 39 -0.03 5.87 10.42
CA ARG A 39 -0.12 4.92 11.55
C ARG A 39 -0.85 3.63 11.13
N THR A 40 -0.51 3.13 9.94
CA THR A 40 -1.10 1.90 9.38
C THR A 40 -0.90 0.71 10.32
N LEU A 41 0.24 0.71 11.00
CA LEU A 41 0.62 -0.28 11.99
C LEU A 41 0.60 0.35 13.39
N GLY A 42 0.16 -0.43 14.37
CA GLY A 42 0.12 -0.08 15.78
C GLY A 42 1.24 -0.76 16.56
N ARG A 43 0.91 -1.19 17.78
CA ARG A 43 1.87 -1.85 18.68
C ARG A 43 2.36 -3.20 18.14
N ARG A 44 3.52 -3.65 18.62
CA ARG A 44 4.01 -5.02 18.42
C ARG A 44 3.06 -6.04 19.07
N VAL A 45 2.84 -7.16 18.39
CA VAL A 45 1.95 -8.26 18.83
C VAL A 45 2.58 -9.62 18.57
N LYS A 46 2.22 -10.61 19.39
CA LYS A 46 2.51 -12.03 19.18
C LYS A 46 1.40 -12.71 18.38
N ARG A 47 1.71 -13.85 17.75
CA ARG A 47 0.75 -14.61 16.92
C ARG A 47 -0.54 -14.99 17.68
N ASN A 48 -0.46 -15.23 18.99
CA ASN A 48 -1.61 -15.61 19.82
C ASN A 48 -2.50 -14.42 20.25
N GLU A 49 -2.05 -13.18 20.08
CA GLU A 49 -2.83 -11.98 20.39
C GLU A 49 -3.75 -11.54 19.24
N VAL A 50 -3.55 -12.09 18.04
CA VAL A 50 -4.27 -11.73 16.83
C VAL A 50 -4.88 -12.95 16.17
N ARG A 51 -5.97 -12.74 15.43
CA ARG A 51 -6.67 -13.81 14.74
C ARG A 51 -5.81 -14.44 13.65
N ALA A 52 -5.23 -13.59 12.81
CA ALA A 52 -4.39 -13.96 11.69
C ALA A 52 -3.15 -13.05 11.62
N VAL A 53 -2.13 -13.55 10.93
CA VAL A 53 -0.93 -12.78 10.61
C VAL A 53 -0.71 -12.80 9.10
N VAL A 54 -0.49 -11.63 8.52
CA VAL A 54 -0.15 -11.45 7.10
C VAL A 54 1.31 -11.04 6.95
N GLY A 55 2.03 -11.66 6.02
CA GLY A 55 3.38 -11.23 5.68
C GLY A 55 3.32 -10.00 4.79
N MET A 56 4.16 -9.01 5.00
CA MET A 56 4.24 -7.83 4.12
C MET A 56 5.38 -7.96 3.10
N GLY A 57 5.33 -7.12 2.06
CA GLY A 57 6.29 -7.12 0.97
C GLY A 57 6.32 -5.82 0.19
N TRP A 58 7.28 -5.77 -0.73
CA TRP A 58 7.50 -4.63 -1.62
C TRP A 58 7.17 -5.00 -3.06
N ARG A 59 6.34 -4.18 -3.71
CA ARG A 59 6.09 -4.25 -5.14
C ARG A 59 6.71 -3.03 -5.79
N CYS A 60 7.78 -3.25 -6.56
CA CYS A 60 8.49 -2.21 -7.30
C CYS A 60 8.04 -2.21 -8.76
N THR A 61 7.71 -1.03 -9.27
CA THR A 61 7.22 -0.82 -10.63
C THR A 61 7.81 0.46 -11.22
N TRP A 62 7.77 0.58 -12.53
CA TRP A 62 7.99 1.79 -13.27
C TRP A 62 6.65 2.37 -13.71
N LYS A 63 6.36 3.60 -13.30
CA LYS A 63 5.24 4.37 -13.84
C LYS A 63 5.73 5.13 -15.07
N GLU A 64 5.11 4.89 -16.21
CA GLU A 64 5.32 5.72 -17.40
C GLU A 64 4.79 7.13 -17.14
N THR A 65 5.57 8.13 -17.52
CA THR A 65 5.20 9.55 -17.47
C THR A 65 4.77 10.03 -18.86
N ASP A 66 4.02 11.13 -18.91
CA ASP A 66 3.41 11.62 -20.16
C ASP A 66 4.46 12.06 -21.20
N ASP A 67 5.68 12.35 -20.75
CA ASP A 67 6.86 12.66 -21.57
C ASP A 67 7.60 11.40 -22.08
N GLY A 68 7.07 10.21 -21.86
CA GLY A 68 7.71 8.93 -22.22
C GLY A 68 8.79 8.47 -21.23
N GLY A 69 9.03 9.23 -20.16
CA GLY A 69 9.94 8.85 -19.08
C GLY A 69 9.39 7.71 -18.20
N ARG A 70 10.23 7.27 -17.25
CA ARG A 70 9.85 6.28 -16.24
C ARG A 70 10.18 6.80 -14.85
N LYS A 71 9.20 6.72 -13.95
CA LYS A 71 9.35 7.06 -12.53
C LYS A 71 9.29 5.80 -11.67
N PRO A 72 10.25 5.56 -10.76
CA PRO A 72 10.18 4.43 -9.86
C PRO A 72 9.00 4.60 -8.89
N LYS A 73 8.23 3.53 -8.71
CA LYS A 73 7.10 3.47 -7.78
C LYS A 73 7.23 2.20 -6.96
N ALA A 74 7.35 2.35 -5.66
CA ALA A 74 7.34 1.25 -4.70
C ALA A 74 6.02 1.27 -3.95
N ARG A 75 5.43 0.09 -3.76
CA ARG A 75 4.23 -0.11 -2.95
C ARG A 75 4.53 -1.12 -1.86
N PHE A 76 4.10 -0.79 -0.64
CA PHE A 76 4.11 -1.73 0.46
C PHE A 76 2.77 -2.47 0.47
N PHE A 77 2.80 -3.80 0.50
CA PHE A 77 1.58 -4.60 0.39
C PHE A 77 1.58 -5.78 1.35
N ALA A 78 0.40 -6.21 1.75
CA ALA A 78 0.23 -7.49 2.45
C ALA A 78 0.19 -8.62 1.42
N LYS A 79 1.14 -9.55 1.53
CA LYS A 79 1.06 -10.85 0.86
C LYS A 79 -0.14 -11.56 1.47
N GLY A 80 -0.97 -12.18 0.62
CA GLY A 80 -2.22 -12.81 1.04
C GLY A 80 -2.05 -13.73 2.26
N PHE A 81 -3.15 -13.99 2.97
CA PHE A 81 -3.13 -14.82 4.18
C PHE A 81 -2.43 -16.15 3.91
N LEU A 82 -1.33 -16.39 4.62
CA LEU A 82 -0.74 -17.73 4.75
C LEU A 82 -1.58 -18.61 5.70
N ASP A 83 -2.52 -17.99 6.41
CA ASP A 83 -3.52 -18.63 7.24
C ASP A 83 -4.76 -18.93 6.39
N GLY A 84 -5.20 -20.19 6.35
CA GLY A 84 -6.38 -20.62 5.58
C GLY A 84 -7.72 -20.10 6.13
N ARG A 85 -7.70 -19.31 7.20
CA ARG A 85 -8.90 -18.74 7.84
C ARG A 85 -9.32 -17.45 7.13
N LEU A 86 -10.60 -17.38 6.80
CA LEU A 86 -11.24 -16.17 6.27
C LEU A 86 -11.34 -15.13 7.40
N VAL A 87 -10.50 -14.11 7.38
CA VAL A 87 -10.66 -12.91 8.20
C VAL A 87 -11.14 -11.80 7.28
N ASP A 88 -12.27 -11.21 7.62
CA ASP A 88 -12.83 -10.10 6.86
C ASP A 88 -12.05 -8.84 7.21
N THR A 89 -10.90 -8.62 6.55
CA THR A 89 -10.07 -7.41 6.77
C THR A 89 -10.50 -6.25 5.89
N TYR A 90 -11.71 -6.32 5.33
CA TYR A 90 -12.04 -5.56 4.16
C TYR A 90 -12.89 -4.34 4.45
N ILE A 91 -12.31 -3.16 4.23
CA ILE A 91 -13.05 -1.90 4.21
C ILE A 91 -13.68 -1.78 2.80
N GLY A 92 -14.87 -2.36 2.63
CA GLY A 92 -15.88 -2.06 1.60
C GLY A 92 -15.46 -1.92 0.13
N THR A 93 -15.69 -2.96 -0.67
CA THR A 93 -15.75 -2.94 -2.15
C THR A 93 -17.24 -2.79 -2.31
N PRO A 94 -17.71 -1.79 -3.06
CA PRO A 94 -19.09 -1.78 -3.48
C PRO A 94 -19.45 -3.16 -4.02
N SER A 95 -20.62 -3.70 -3.64
CA SER A 95 -21.03 -5.02 -4.11
C SER A 95 -20.95 -5.09 -5.63
N VAL A 96 -20.72 -6.28 -6.20
CA VAL A 96 -20.69 -6.44 -7.67
C VAL A 96 -21.98 -5.89 -8.30
N ALA A 97 -23.12 -6.06 -7.63
CA ALA A 97 -24.39 -5.46 -8.03
C ALA A 97 -24.34 -3.92 -8.02
N GLY A 98 -23.75 -3.30 -6.99
CA GLY A 98 -23.54 -1.86 -6.91
C GLY A 98 -22.61 -1.33 -7.99
N ILE A 99 -21.48 -2.01 -8.23
CA ILE A 99 -20.54 -1.68 -9.32
C ILE A 99 -21.28 -1.73 -10.67
N ASN A 100 -21.98 -2.83 -10.95
CA ASN A 100 -22.71 -3.01 -12.20
C ASN A 100 -23.81 -1.96 -12.39
N THR A 101 -24.53 -1.61 -11.32
CA THR A 101 -25.60 -0.59 -11.36
C THR A 101 -25.03 0.78 -11.71
N VAL A 102 -23.92 1.17 -11.07
CA VAL A 102 -23.25 2.45 -11.37
C VAL A 102 -22.66 2.46 -12.78
N CYS A 103 -22.04 1.36 -13.22
CA CYS A 103 -21.54 1.23 -14.59
C CYS A 103 -22.66 1.35 -15.63
N LEU A 104 -23.80 0.68 -15.42
CA LEU A 104 -24.98 0.78 -16.30
C LEU A 104 -25.51 2.21 -16.35
N PHE A 105 -25.63 2.88 -15.20
CA PHE A 105 -26.05 4.28 -15.14
C PHE A 105 -25.10 5.21 -15.92
N ILE A 106 -23.78 5.05 -15.76
CA ILE A 106 -22.79 5.83 -16.50
C ILE A 106 -22.91 5.61 -18.01
N VAL A 107 -23.04 4.36 -18.44
CA VAL A 107 -23.24 4.01 -19.86
C VAL A 107 -24.53 4.62 -20.40
N LEU A 108 -25.65 4.54 -19.66
CA LEU A 108 -26.95 5.07 -20.08
C LEU A 108 -26.96 6.60 -20.22
N THR A 109 -26.26 7.29 -19.32
CA THR A 109 -26.16 8.76 -19.31
C THR A 109 -25.07 9.31 -20.24
N GLY A 110 -24.21 8.44 -20.80
CA GLY A 110 -23.10 8.83 -21.65
C GLY A 110 -21.96 9.55 -20.92
N MET A 111 -21.88 9.44 -19.59
CA MET A 111 -20.80 10.05 -18.80
C MET A 111 -19.44 9.40 -19.11
N GLU A 112 -18.37 10.19 -19.02
CA GLU A 112 -17.00 9.68 -19.13
C GLU A 112 -16.60 8.90 -17.87
N MET A 113 -15.82 7.83 -18.06
CA MET A 113 -15.31 6.99 -16.98
C MET A 113 -13.81 7.14 -16.85
N GLU A 114 -13.35 7.36 -15.62
CA GLU A 114 -11.94 7.36 -15.25
C GLU A 114 -11.65 6.27 -14.20
N ALA A 115 -10.50 5.63 -14.31
CA ALA A 115 -10.01 4.66 -13.32
C ALA A 115 -8.94 5.31 -12.44
N ALA A 116 -9.14 5.26 -11.12
CA ALA A 116 -8.20 5.80 -10.13
C ALA A 116 -7.66 4.70 -9.19
N ASP A 117 -6.38 4.83 -8.81
CA ASP A 117 -5.73 3.98 -7.81
C ASP A 117 -6.14 4.45 -6.40
N VAL A 118 -7.12 3.77 -5.79
CA VAL A 118 -7.63 4.07 -4.45
C VAL A 118 -6.90 3.30 -3.33
N THR A 119 -5.84 2.54 -3.64
CA THR A 119 -5.14 1.67 -2.70
C THR A 119 -4.67 2.42 -1.44
N ALA A 120 -4.14 3.63 -1.61
CA ALA A 120 -3.64 4.43 -0.49
C ALA A 120 -4.76 5.03 0.37
N ALA A 121 -5.99 5.16 -0.15
CA ALA A 121 -7.11 5.68 0.63
C ALA A 121 -7.49 4.74 1.78
N PHE A 122 -7.35 3.41 1.58
CA PHE A 122 -7.62 2.43 2.64
C PHE A 122 -6.65 2.55 3.82
N LEU A 123 -5.40 2.97 3.58
CA LEU A 123 -4.41 3.21 4.63
C LEU A 123 -4.78 4.41 5.54
N THR A 124 -5.81 5.18 5.17
CA THR A 124 -6.33 6.30 5.98
C THR A 124 -7.66 5.98 6.66
N SER A 125 -8.25 4.82 6.41
CA SER A 125 -9.46 4.36 7.07
C SER A 125 -9.12 3.41 8.21
N LYS A 126 -9.66 3.67 9.41
CA LYS A 126 -9.47 2.79 10.57
C LYS A 126 -10.04 1.41 10.32
N ASP A 127 -9.33 0.40 10.82
CA ASP A 127 -9.84 -0.96 10.89
C ASP A 127 -10.83 -1.08 12.06
N HIS A 128 -12.09 -1.35 11.72
CA HIS A 128 -13.18 -1.55 12.67
C HIS A 128 -13.56 -3.02 12.86
N ASN A 129 -12.77 -3.95 12.30
CA ASN A 129 -13.08 -5.37 12.41
C ASN A 129 -12.96 -5.87 13.85
N ALA A 130 -13.91 -6.71 14.25
CA ALA A 130 -13.91 -7.33 15.57
C ALA A 130 -12.71 -8.27 15.77
N GLU A 131 -12.30 -8.97 14.70
CA GLU A 131 -11.11 -9.81 14.69
C GLU A 131 -9.90 -8.98 14.25
N ARG A 132 -8.91 -8.88 15.14
CA ARG A 132 -7.68 -8.11 14.87
C ARG A 132 -6.67 -8.94 14.08
N VAL A 133 -5.98 -8.29 13.14
CA VAL A 133 -4.93 -8.91 12.31
C VAL A 133 -3.57 -8.29 12.64
N GLY A 134 -2.54 -9.14 12.66
CA GLY A 134 -1.15 -8.71 12.71
C GLY A 134 -0.52 -8.70 11.32
N ALA A 135 0.43 -7.79 11.10
CA ALA A 135 1.23 -7.75 9.88
C ALA A 135 2.71 -7.90 10.22
N THR A 136 3.37 -8.90 9.61
CA THR A 136 4.80 -9.14 9.74
C THR A 136 5.55 -8.32 8.69
N LEU A 137 6.43 -7.43 9.14
CA LEU A 137 7.27 -6.62 8.28
C LEU A 137 8.29 -7.49 7.51
N PRO A 138 8.74 -7.07 6.31
CA PRO A 138 9.84 -7.74 5.64
C PRO A 138 11.12 -7.73 6.49
N SER A 139 12.02 -8.67 6.22
CA SER A 139 13.33 -8.74 6.86
C SER A 139 14.24 -7.55 6.54
N VAL A 140 13.92 -6.79 5.49
CA VAL A 140 14.65 -5.59 5.09
C VAL A 140 13.67 -4.43 4.95
N LEU A 141 13.87 -3.40 5.78
CA LEU A 141 13.16 -2.13 5.69
C LEU A 141 14.03 -1.07 4.99
N PRO A 142 13.42 -0.05 4.36
CA PRO A 142 14.17 1.06 3.77
C PRO A 142 15.04 1.76 4.82
N ARG A 143 16.29 2.05 4.45
CA ARG A 143 17.19 2.83 5.31
C ARG A 143 16.68 4.26 5.41
N VAL A 144 16.36 4.70 6.62
CA VAL A 144 16.01 6.09 6.90
C VAL A 144 17.29 6.92 6.96
N HIS A 145 17.32 8.03 6.22
CA HIS A 145 18.46 8.94 6.15
C HIS A 145 18.40 9.96 7.28
N GLU A 146 19.56 10.50 7.69
CA GLU A 146 19.60 11.60 8.66
C GLU A 146 19.14 12.92 8.04
N LYS A 147 19.52 13.16 6.78
CA LYS A 147 19.09 14.32 6.03
C LYS A 147 17.84 13.97 5.22
N ASN A 148 16.87 14.87 5.23
CA ASN A 148 15.65 14.75 4.44
C ASN A 148 15.98 14.71 2.93
N PRO A 149 15.70 13.59 2.23
CA PRO A 149 15.96 13.48 0.81
C PRO A 149 14.78 13.98 -0.05
N PHE A 150 13.66 14.39 0.56
CA PHE A 150 12.42 14.73 -0.11
C PHE A 150 12.22 16.24 -0.16
N LYS A 151 12.10 16.78 -1.37
CA LYS A 151 11.84 18.23 -1.58
C LYS A 151 10.42 18.65 -1.19
N ASP A 152 9.48 17.70 -1.18
CA ASP A 152 8.05 17.95 -0.96
C ASP A 152 7.58 17.63 0.46
N ILE A 153 8.50 17.25 1.35
CA ILE A 153 8.21 16.99 2.77
C ILE A 153 9.01 18.01 3.58
N PRO A 154 8.36 18.84 4.42
CA PRO A 154 9.04 19.73 5.35
C PRO A 154 9.98 18.96 6.31
N ASP A 155 11.10 19.56 6.71
CA ASP A 155 12.12 18.90 7.54
C ASP A 155 11.60 18.52 8.94
N ASP A 156 10.75 19.35 9.54
CA ASP A 156 10.10 19.08 10.82
C ASP A 156 9.21 17.82 10.75
N ARG A 157 8.41 17.72 9.68
CA ARG A 157 7.60 16.52 9.41
C ARG A 157 8.47 15.31 9.13
N TYR A 158 9.58 15.46 8.42
CA TYR A 158 10.51 14.36 8.17
C TYR A 158 11.10 13.79 9.46
N GLU A 159 11.53 14.66 10.38
CA GLU A 159 12.06 14.24 11.68
C GLU A 159 11.01 13.52 12.54
N GLU A 160 9.75 13.96 12.52
CA GLU A 160 8.65 13.24 13.17
C GLU A 160 8.50 11.82 12.59
N LEU A 161 8.41 11.71 11.26
CA LEU A 161 8.28 10.41 10.57
C LEU A 161 9.47 9.49 10.86
N ARG A 162 10.68 10.06 10.94
CA ARG A 162 11.90 9.32 11.29
C ARG A 162 11.84 8.77 12.71
N ARG A 163 11.39 9.57 13.68
CA ARG A 163 11.20 9.11 15.07
C ARG A 163 10.18 7.99 15.16
N MET A 164 9.02 8.14 14.51
CA MET A 164 7.99 7.11 14.46
C MET A 164 8.49 5.82 13.79
N ALA A 165 9.28 5.94 12.71
CA ALA A 165 9.81 4.79 11.99
C ALA A 165 10.77 3.94 12.84
N ALA A 166 11.41 4.52 13.86
CA ALA A 166 12.34 3.82 14.74
C ALA A 166 11.66 2.81 15.68
N GLU A 167 10.33 2.87 15.83
CA GLU A 167 9.54 1.92 16.64
C GLU A 167 9.39 0.54 15.94
N TYR A 168 9.73 0.46 14.66
CA TYR A 168 9.54 -0.72 13.83
C TYR A 168 10.84 -1.48 13.59
N GLU A 169 10.81 -2.77 13.87
CA GLU A 169 11.91 -3.70 13.62
C GLU A 169 11.61 -4.56 12.38
N PRO A 170 12.61 -4.77 11.50
CA PRO A 170 12.48 -5.72 10.40
C PRO A 170 12.09 -7.12 10.91
N GLY A 171 11.14 -7.78 10.23
CA GLY A 171 10.59 -9.07 10.67
C GLY A 171 9.65 -9.01 11.88
N GLY A 172 9.48 -7.85 12.52
CA GLY A 172 8.53 -7.67 13.62
C GLY A 172 7.07 -7.80 13.16
N THR A 173 6.19 -8.27 14.04
CA THR A 173 4.75 -8.36 13.80
C THR A 173 4.02 -7.29 14.58
N TYR A 174 3.22 -6.50 13.89
CA TYR A 174 2.54 -5.32 14.43
C TYR A 174 1.04 -5.41 14.17
N LEU A 175 0.25 -4.83 15.07
CA LEU A 175 -1.20 -4.76 14.92
C LEU A 175 -1.56 -3.90 13.71
N VAL A 176 -2.48 -4.36 12.87
CA VAL A 176 -3.04 -3.55 11.79
C VAL A 176 -4.08 -2.61 12.41
N GLU A 177 -3.91 -1.30 12.23
CA GLU A 177 -4.82 -0.26 12.76
C GLU A 177 -5.66 0.38 11.65
N MET A 178 -5.17 0.34 10.41
CA MET A 178 -5.81 0.90 9.23
C MET A 178 -6.08 -0.19 8.21
N GLY A 179 -7.05 0.04 7.32
CA GLY A 179 -7.41 -0.92 6.28
C GLY A 179 -6.24 -1.28 5.37
N LEU A 180 -6.03 -2.57 5.13
CA LEU A 180 -5.06 -3.06 4.14
C LEU A 180 -5.76 -3.41 2.83
N TYR A 181 -5.14 -3.04 1.71
CA TYR A 181 -5.60 -3.47 0.39
C TYR A 181 -5.11 -4.89 0.09
N ARG A 182 -6.02 -5.76 -0.34
CA ARG A 182 -5.68 -7.13 -0.78
C ARG A 182 -5.25 -7.11 -2.24
N LEU A 183 -4.03 -7.56 -2.53
CA LEU A 183 -3.71 -8.09 -3.85
C LEU A 183 -4.14 -9.57 -3.87
N PRO A 184 -4.99 -10.01 -4.82
CA PRO A 184 -5.19 -11.43 -5.04
C PRO A 184 -3.82 -12.07 -5.28
N CYS A 185 -3.42 -13.04 -4.46
CA CYS A 185 -2.41 -13.98 -4.90
C CYS A 185 -3.07 -14.78 -6.03
N ALA A 186 -2.50 -14.73 -7.24
CA ALA A 186 -2.83 -15.74 -8.23
C ALA A 186 -2.54 -17.10 -7.59
N ALA A 187 -3.55 -17.96 -7.52
CA ALA A 187 -3.38 -19.37 -7.19
C ALA A 187 -2.67 -20.07 -8.35
#